data_AF-A0A2C9VXQ4-F1
#
_entry.id   AF-A0A2C9VXQ4-F1
#
_cell.length_a   1.000
_cell.length_b   1.000
_cell.length_c   1.000
_cell.angle_alpha   90.00
_cell.angle_beta   90.00
_cell.angle_gamma   90.00
#
_symmetry.space_group_name_H-M   'P 1'
#
loop_
_entity.id
_entity.type
_entity.pdbx_description
1 polymer ?
#
loop_
_entity_poly.entity_id
_entity_poly.type
_entity_poly.pdbx_seq_one_letter_code
_entity_poly.pdbx_strand_id
1 'polypeptide(L)'
;MVKAVVGDETQLNLAEDRLCQSGLNSQVGLVIGKLSSTLDRGFVYDLVPTPPNDAGEPACSLIDATTIANTTFKDEKRKGSKPVSQAADSSTLAIDKDWVAEHARQVSRMLLGGVKVVGVYVWISDTSFKNSTITLCQTVKEVAEAAPVLDTDYDKRLLIHISHSPRRWTCRNCVLSSNITSSSIRPCDFKMGRVLSSLQKFRCTYNFKLSLPVFHENASNASTLSEILHHGISVHAKELRSANALIDGNLVVNGEPCTTGDLHEIELLVPFMKSTEAEACSQKDVVGVLMFNGSVCSFAYLNSKEPVSQAVADIKEDIIGSLQSRLDIICDEADEDLGPLDVDDRETSREKLPEKPVSKLVLCLLRKTCNLAFPRRIFIPWLAGTFICDYLHPSETLEVLKDHCIELMSMEAPIDALTILQPEVEAPSVTAKSFWDVAVPGHSASSFSVQKIDTSAVVSSSRENIKSINFNILAAVFILLLSIFVGFLLLKRS
;
A
#
# COMPACT_ATOMS: atom_id res chain seq x y z
N MET A 1 24.51 7.32 0.58
CA MET A 1 24.60 7.23 2.06
C MET A 1 24.37 8.62 2.52
N VAL A 2 23.52 8.84 3.52
CA VAL A 2 23.30 10.20 4.01
C VAL A 2 24.39 10.56 5.01
N LYS A 3 24.97 11.75 4.89
CA LYS A 3 25.98 12.24 5.84
C LYS A 3 25.38 12.52 7.21
N ALA A 4 24.18 13.11 7.23
CA ALA A 4 23.49 13.49 8.46
C ALA A 4 22.03 13.07 8.44
N VAL A 5 21.50 12.71 9.60
CA VAL A 5 20.09 12.40 9.84
C VAL A 5 19.53 13.38 10.86
N VAL A 6 18.37 13.94 10.54
CA VAL A 6 17.60 14.82 11.41
C VAL A 6 16.30 14.11 11.79
N GLY A 7 16.14 13.78 13.06
CA GLY A 7 14.88 13.25 13.57
C GLY A 7 13.96 14.34 14.10
N ASP A 8 12.65 14.13 13.97
CA ASP A 8 11.67 15.04 14.55
C ASP A 8 11.75 15.01 16.08
N GLU A 9 12.13 16.15 16.66
CA GLU A 9 12.43 16.26 18.08
C GLU A 9 11.22 15.89 18.95
N THR A 10 10.01 16.30 18.55
CA THR A 10 8.81 16.03 19.35
C THR A 10 8.49 14.54 19.37
N GLN A 11 8.50 13.89 18.20
CA GLN A 11 8.15 12.47 18.09
C GLN A 11 9.20 11.57 18.72
N LEU A 12 10.48 11.86 18.52
CA LEU A 12 11.54 11.02 19.07
C LEU A 12 11.65 11.13 20.59
N ASN A 13 11.39 12.30 21.17
CA ASN A 13 11.31 12.45 22.63
C ASN A 13 10.12 11.65 23.20
N LEU A 14 8.94 11.71 22.56
CA LEU A 14 7.78 10.90 22.96
C LEU A 14 8.07 9.40 22.88
N ALA A 15 8.75 8.94 21.82
CA ALA A 15 9.16 7.56 21.67
C ALA A 15 10.16 7.13 22.76
N GLU A 16 11.13 7.98 23.10
CA GLU A 16 12.09 7.73 24.18
C GLU A 16 11.40 7.61 25.55
N ASP A 17 10.47 8.52 25.84
CA ASP A 17 9.70 8.53 27.08
C ASP A 17 8.83 7.28 27.21
N ARG A 18 8.13 6.90 26.13
CA ARG A 18 7.38 5.63 26.06
C ARG A 18 8.28 4.43 26.33
N LEU A 19 9.43 4.36 25.68
CA LEU A 19 10.38 3.25 25.82
C LEU A 19 10.86 3.10 27.27
N CYS A 20 11.21 4.20 27.94
CA CYS A 20 11.69 4.09 29.30
C CYS A 20 10.60 3.93 30.37
N GLN A 21 9.35 4.27 30.07
CA GLN A 21 8.21 3.95 30.94
C GLN A 21 7.70 2.51 30.74
N SER A 22 7.98 1.89 29.58
CA SER A 22 7.45 0.57 29.22
C SER A 22 7.95 -0.61 30.07
N GLY A 23 9.09 -0.45 30.77
CA GLY A 23 9.76 -1.55 31.47
C GLY A 23 10.34 -2.64 30.55
N LEU A 24 10.32 -2.44 29.23
CA LEU A 24 10.86 -3.39 28.25
C LEU A 24 12.38 -3.35 28.20
N ASN A 25 13.01 -4.53 28.17
CA ASN A 25 14.46 -4.68 28.03
C ASN A 25 14.91 -4.70 26.56
N SER A 26 14.00 -4.99 25.63
CA SER A 26 14.24 -4.96 24.18
C SER A 26 13.00 -4.55 23.42
N GLN A 27 13.18 -3.74 22.37
CA GLN A 27 12.15 -3.47 21.37
C GLN A 27 12.80 -3.26 20.00
N VAL A 28 12.13 -3.71 18.94
CA VAL A 28 12.48 -3.46 17.54
C VAL A 28 11.29 -2.82 16.84
N GLY A 29 11.55 -1.98 15.84
CA GLY A 29 10.51 -1.37 15.05
C GLY A 29 11.04 -0.66 13.82
N LEU A 30 10.15 0.01 13.10
CA LEU A 30 10.42 0.67 11.84
C LEU A 30 10.78 2.14 12.05
N VAL A 31 11.65 2.66 11.18
CA VAL A 31 11.97 4.08 11.09
C VAL A 31 11.22 4.66 9.89
N ILE A 32 10.26 5.55 10.14
CA ILE A 32 9.47 6.20 9.10
C ILE A 32 10.09 7.55 8.79
N GLY A 33 10.33 7.84 7.52
CA GLY A 33 11.11 9.01 7.14
C GLY A 33 11.30 9.20 5.65
N LYS A 34 12.29 10.02 5.30
CA LYS A 34 12.75 10.22 3.92
C LYS A 34 14.27 10.27 3.86
N LEU A 35 14.86 9.59 2.89
CA LEU A 35 16.28 9.74 2.56
C LEU A 35 16.41 10.62 1.33
N SER A 36 16.96 11.82 1.50
CA SER A 36 17.15 12.77 0.41
C SER A 36 18.57 12.65 -0.15
N SER A 37 18.68 12.16 -1.38
CA SER A 37 19.94 12.09 -2.11
C SER A 37 20.45 13.47 -2.50
N THR A 38 19.55 14.41 -2.81
CA THR A 38 19.86 15.79 -3.20
C THR A 38 20.46 16.60 -2.05
N LEU A 39 19.94 16.41 -0.83
CA LEU A 39 20.44 17.11 0.36
C LEU A 39 21.53 16.35 1.11
N ASP A 40 21.82 15.11 0.72
CA ASP A 40 22.71 14.19 1.43
C ASP A 40 22.30 14.05 2.92
N ARG A 41 20.98 14.02 3.15
CA ARG A 41 20.37 14.05 4.49
C ARG A 41 19.21 13.07 4.60
N GLY A 42 19.12 12.40 5.74
CA GLY A 42 17.94 11.65 6.15
C GLY A 42 17.07 12.46 7.09
N PHE A 43 15.76 12.26 6.97
CA PHE A 43 14.75 12.84 7.84
C PHE A 43 13.97 11.71 8.48
N VAL A 44 13.89 11.68 9.80
CA VAL A 44 13.11 10.69 10.55
C VAL A 44 11.90 11.40 11.13
N TYR A 45 10.72 10.93 10.75
CA TYR A 45 9.44 11.50 11.15
C TYR A 45 8.87 10.78 12.37
N ASP A 46 9.01 9.46 12.44
CA ASP A 46 8.45 8.65 13.53
C ASP A 46 9.17 7.30 13.71
N LEU A 47 8.99 6.68 14.89
CA LEU A 47 9.43 5.34 15.25
C LEU A 47 8.25 4.44 15.63
N VAL A 48 7.95 3.49 14.75
CA VAL A 48 6.78 2.62 14.89
C VAL A 48 7.22 1.24 15.39
N PRO A 49 6.86 0.83 16.62
CA PRO A 49 7.26 -0.47 17.15
C PRO A 49 6.61 -1.59 16.34
N THR A 50 7.32 -2.70 16.15
CA THR A 50 6.70 -3.88 15.55
C THR A 50 5.69 -4.49 16.51
N PRO A 51 4.44 -4.75 16.07
CA PRO A 51 3.43 -5.36 16.92
C PRO A 51 3.82 -6.80 17.32
N PRO A 52 3.19 -7.35 18.38
CA PRO A 52 3.31 -8.78 18.67
C PRO A 52 2.93 -9.64 17.46
N ASN A 53 3.53 -10.82 17.34
CA ASN A 53 3.14 -11.77 16.29
C ASN A 53 1.77 -12.38 16.56
N ASP A 54 1.27 -13.21 15.62
CA ASP A 54 -0.03 -13.88 15.74
C ASP A 54 -0.16 -14.76 17.01
N ALA A 55 0.97 -15.21 17.57
CA ALA A 55 1.01 -15.96 18.83
C ALA A 55 1.01 -15.06 20.09
N GLY A 56 0.98 -13.73 19.91
CA GLY A 56 1.08 -12.73 20.98
C GLY A 56 2.50 -12.54 21.53
N GLU A 57 3.52 -13.09 20.86
CA GLU A 57 4.92 -12.98 21.28
C GLU A 57 5.56 -11.69 20.75
N PRO A 58 6.51 -11.09 21.47
CA PRO A 58 7.20 -9.88 21.01
C PRO A 58 8.12 -10.20 19.83
N ALA A 59 8.20 -9.27 18.86
CA ALA A 59 9.06 -9.38 17.68
C ALA A 59 10.57 -9.50 17.99
N CYS A 60 11.01 -9.18 19.21
CA CYS A 60 12.38 -9.40 19.65
C CYS A 60 12.49 -9.73 21.14
N SER A 61 13.50 -10.50 21.49
CA SER A 61 13.84 -10.85 22.87
C SER A 61 15.35 -10.94 23.08
N LEU A 62 15.79 -10.71 24.33
CA LEU A 62 17.19 -10.91 24.72
C LEU A 62 17.39 -12.36 25.17
N ILE A 63 18.32 -13.05 24.52
CA ILE A 63 18.73 -14.41 24.88
C ILE A 63 20.04 -14.33 25.66
N ASP A 64 20.03 -14.87 26.87
CA ASP A 64 21.24 -15.06 27.66
C ASP A 64 22.00 -16.31 27.21
N ALA A 65 23.34 -16.24 27.26
CA ALA A 65 24.21 -17.36 26.88
C ALA A 65 23.92 -18.68 27.66
N THR A 66 23.32 -18.60 28.85
CA THR A 66 22.93 -19.77 29.66
C THR A 66 21.75 -20.53 29.04
N THR A 67 20.86 -19.85 28.33
CA THR A 67 19.69 -20.47 27.68
C THR A 67 20.09 -21.18 26.39
N ILE A 68 21.04 -20.61 25.62
CA ILE A 68 21.59 -21.22 24.40
C ILE A 68 22.24 -22.58 24.69
N ALA A 69 22.99 -22.68 25.79
CA ALA A 69 23.57 -23.93 26.26
C ALA A 69 22.48 -24.97 26.58
N ASN A 70 21.39 -24.60 27.26
CA ASN A 70 20.34 -25.55 27.62
C ASN A 70 19.55 -26.10 26.42
N THR A 71 19.47 -25.36 25.30
CA THR A 71 18.91 -25.86 24.03
C THR A 71 19.86 -26.78 23.27
N THR A 72 21.18 -26.64 23.42
CA THR A 72 22.17 -27.52 22.77
C THR A 72 22.54 -28.75 23.61
N PHE A 73 22.26 -28.77 24.92
CA PHE A 73 22.59 -29.88 25.83
C PHE A 73 21.40 -30.78 26.20
N LYS A 74 20.31 -30.80 25.41
CA LYS A 74 19.23 -31.80 25.60
C LYS A 74 19.57 -33.20 25.08
N ASP A 75 20.76 -33.39 24.51
CA ASP A 75 21.38 -34.71 24.32
C ASP A 75 22.64 -34.85 25.20
N GLU A 76 22.61 -35.89 26.03
CA GLU A 76 23.65 -36.40 26.94
C GLU A 76 23.64 -35.99 28.44
N LYS A 77 23.66 -37.04 29.26
CA LYS A 77 23.43 -37.10 30.71
C LYS A 77 24.58 -36.54 31.56
N ARG A 78 24.19 -35.78 32.60
CA ARG A 78 24.69 -35.74 34.01
C ARG A 78 26.18 -36.02 34.28
N LYS A 79 26.91 -35.00 34.76
CA LYS A 79 27.54 -34.97 36.12
C LYS A 79 28.05 -33.57 36.47
N GLY A 80 27.90 -33.19 37.74
CA GLY A 80 27.89 -31.79 38.18
C GLY A 80 29.22 -31.12 38.55
N SER A 81 29.12 -29.81 38.76
CA SER A 81 29.92 -28.98 39.67
C SER A 81 29.19 -27.63 39.88
N LYS A 82 29.37 -27.00 41.04
CA LYS A 82 28.69 -25.78 41.53
C LYS A 82 29.74 -24.66 41.67
N PRO A 83 29.34 -23.39 41.82
CA PRO A 83 29.06 -22.41 40.77
C PRO A 83 30.19 -21.36 40.63
N VAL A 84 30.45 -20.87 39.41
CA VAL A 84 31.23 -19.63 39.20
C VAL A 84 30.29 -18.55 38.70
N SER A 85 29.97 -17.61 39.60
CA SER A 85 29.22 -16.40 39.29
C SER A 85 30.11 -15.41 38.53
N GLN A 86 30.14 -15.52 37.20
CA GLN A 86 30.73 -14.51 36.30
C GLN A 86 30.30 -14.79 34.84
N ALA A 87 29.04 -14.50 34.51
CA ALA A 87 28.54 -14.43 33.13
C ALA A 87 27.18 -13.71 33.10
N ALA A 88 27.15 -12.42 33.47
CA ALA A 88 25.92 -11.61 33.43
C ALA A 88 25.80 -10.76 32.15
N ASP A 89 26.82 -10.72 31.28
CA ASP A 89 26.97 -9.63 30.30
C ASP A 89 26.90 -10.06 28.82
N SER A 90 26.60 -11.32 28.51
CA SER A 90 26.56 -11.81 27.13
C SER A 90 25.13 -12.13 26.66
N SER A 91 24.23 -11.17 26.77
CA SER A 91 22.91 -11.25 26.14
C SER A 91 23.02 -10.91 24.65
N THR A 92 22.34 -11.69 23.80
CA THR A 92 22.24 -11.49 22.36
C THR A 92 20.78 -11.29 22.00
N LEU A 93 20.49 -10.28 21.19
CA LEU A 93 19.16 -10.03 20.64
C LEU A 93 18.79 -11.10 19.60
N ALA A 94 17.65 -11.74 19.79
CA ALA A 94 16.91 -12.47 18.78
C ALA A 94 15.78 -11.59 18.23
N ILE A 95 15.60 -11.63 16.92
CA ILE A 95 14.58 -10.87 16.20
C ILE A 95 13.86 -11.85 15.28
N ASP A 96 12.54 -11.85 15.32
CA ASP A 96 11.72 -12.45 14.26
C ASP A 96 11.76 -11.52 13.05
N LYS A 97 12.61 -11.86 12.10
CA LYS A 97 12.95 -10.95 11.01
C LYS A 97 11.88 -10.96 9.93
N ASP A 98 11.28 -12.13 9.67
CA ASP A 98 10.16 -12.30 8.75
C ASP A 98 8.96 -11.46 9.23
N TRP A 99 8.68 -11.49 10.55
CA TRP A 99 7.62 -10.67 11.13
C TRP A 99 7.88 -9.16 11.02
N VAL A 100 9.12 -8.72 11.27
CA VAL A 100 9.50 -7.30 11.10
C VAL A 100 9.45 -6.88 9.63
N ALA A 101 9.80 -7.78 8.71
CA ALA A 101 9.72 -7.55 7.26
C ALA A 101 8.25 -7.47 6.79
N GLU A 102 7.38 -8.34 7.29
CA GLU A 102 5.94 -8.28 7.02
C GLU A 102 5.33 -6.97 7.53
N HIS A 103 5.65 -6.58 8.76
CA HIS A 103 5.25 -5.27 9.29
C HIS A 103 5.74 -4.12 8.39
N ALA A 104 6.99 -4.17 7.91
CA ALA A 104 7.51 -3.17 6.99
C ALA A 104 6.75 -3.14 5.66
N ARG A 105 6.39 -4.30 5.11
CA ARG A 105 5.61 -4.45 3.89
C ARG A 105 4.24 -3.77 4.05
N GLN A 106 3.52 -4.09 5.12
CA GLN A 106 2.19 -3.53 5.40
C GLN A 106 2.25 -2.02 5.62
N VAL A 107 3.16 -1.55 6.50
CA VAL A 107 3.35 -0.11 6.74
C VAL A 107 3.73 0.61 5.45
N SER A 108 4.57 0.02 4.59
CA SER A 108 4.95 0.67 3.32
C SER A 108 3.76 0.95 2.40
N ARG A 109 2.70 0.13 2.45
CA ARG A 109 1.44 0.34 1.71
C ARG A 109 0.64 1.53 2.27
N MET A 110 0.80 1.81 3.56
CA MET A 110 0.11 2.90 4.27
C MET A 110 0.78 4.27 4.08
N LEU A 111 2.03 4.32 3.62
CA LEU A 111 2.78 5.57 3.48
C LEU A 111 2.50 6.27 2.14
N LEU A 112 2.53 7.59 2.18
CA LEU A 112 2.27 8.45 1.02
C LEU A 112 3.58 8.93 0.36
N GLY A 113 3.47 9.66 -0.75
CA GLY A 113 4.60 10.19 -1.49
C GLY A 113 5.59 10.96 -0.60
N GLY A 114 6.88 10.68 -0.76
CA GLY A 114 7.95 11.33 0.01
C GLY A 114 8.10 10.82 1.45
N VAL A 115 7.30 9.83 1.88
CA VAL A 115 7.43 9.15 3.17
C VAL A 115 7.64 7.65 2.91
N LYS A 116 8.65 7.05 3.54
CA LYS A 116 9.02 5.64 3.33
C LYS A 116 9.48 5.01 4.64
N VAL A 117 9.50 3.67 4.67
CA VAL A 117 10.25 2.91 5.68
C VAL A 117 11.73 3.02 5.34
N VAL A 118 12.45 3.88 6.07
CA VAL A 118 13.86 4.19 5.77
C VAL A 118 14.84 3.32 6.55
N GLY A 119 14.37 2.53 7.51
CA GLY A 119 15.24 1.72 8.35
C GLY A 119 14.52 1.02 9.51
N VAL A 120 15.33 0.51 10.43
CA VAL A 120 14.90 -0.18 11.66
C VAL A 120 15.47 0.56 12.87
N TYR A 121 14.71 0.66 13.95
CA TYR A 121 15.23 1.07 15.24
C TYR A 121 15.26 -0.09 16.22
N VAL A 122 16.16 0.00 17.19
CA VAL A 122 16.28 -0.97 18.26
C VAL A 122 16.53 -0.27 19.60
N TRP A 123 15.80 -0.69 20.62
CA TRP A 123 15.98 -0.33 22.01
C TRP A 123 16.63 -1.49 22.75
N ILE A 124 17.92 -1.40 23.07
CA ILE A 124 18.71 -2.43 23.78
C ILE A 124 19.96 -1.80 24.41
N SER A 125 20.63 -2.51 25.33
CA SER A 125 21.90 -2.07 25.91
C SER A 125 23.05 -1.99 24.88
N ASP A 126 24.08 -1.17 25.18
CA ASP A 126 25.28 -1.06 24.33
C ASP A 126 26.03 -2.39 24.15
N THR A 127 26.01 -3.27 25.16
CA THR A 127 26.66 -4.58 25.11
C THR A 127 25.90 -5.54 24.19
N SER A 128 24.58 -5.63 24.36
CA SER A 128 23.70 -6.45 23.52
C SER A 128 23.75 -6.00 22.06
N PHE A 129 23.79 -4.68 21.80
CA PHE A 129 23.91 -4.15 20.43
C PHE A 129 25.15 -4.65 19.72
N LYS A 130 26.32 -4.61 20.38
CA LYS A 130 27.58 -5.07 19.79
C LYS A 130 27.53 -6.55 19.46
N ASN A 131 26.94 -7.36 20.34
CA ASN A 131 26.79 -8.80 20.16
C ASN A 131 25.81 -9.18 19.02
N SER A 132 24.86 -8.29 18.69
CA SER A 132 23.78 -8.56 17.73
C SER A 132 23.89 -7.83 16.39
N THR A 133 25.06 -7.26 16.10
CA THR A 133 25.29 -6.46 14.87
C THR A 133 24.88 -7.21 13.59
N ILE A 134 25.20 -8.51 13.49
CA ILE A 134 24.88 -9.32 12.30
C ILE A 134 23.37 -9.53 12.17
N THR A 135 22.69 -9.91 13.26
CA THR A 135 21.23 -10.09 13.30
C THR A 135 20.52 -8.80 12.88
N LEU A 136 20.95 -7.65 13.40
CA LEU A 136 20.39 -6.34 13.06
C LEU A 136 20.58 -6.00 11.58
N CYS A 137 21.76 -6.24 11.01
CA CYS A 137 21.97 -6.04 9.57
C CYS A 137 21.05 -6.93 8.72
N GLN A 138 20.84 -8.19 9.13
CA GLN A 138 19.96 -9.12 8.43
C GLN A 138 18.51 -8.64 8.48
N THR A 139 18.03 -8.22 9.66
CA THR A 139 16.69 -7.62 9.80
C THR A 139 16.55 -6.38 8.90
N VAL A 140 17.53 -5.47 8.90
CA VAL A 140 17.47 -4.27 8.04
C VAL A 140 17.44 -4.64 6.55
N LYS A 141 18.13 -5.72 6.16
CA LYS A 141 18.09 -6.24 4.79
C LYS A 141 16.71 -6.75 4.42
N GLU A 142 16.11 -7.59 5.26
CA GLU A 142 14.78 -8.16 5.01
C GLU A 142 13.69 -7.07 4.98
N VAL A 143 13.77 -6.08 5.88
CA VAL A 143 12.93 -4.87 5.81
C VAL A 143 13.10 -4.11 4.49
N ALA A 144 14.32 -4.01 3.96
CA ALA A 144 14.56 -3.31 2.70
C ALA A 144 14.03 -4.06 1.48
N GLU A 145 14.07 -5.39 1.52
CA GLU A 145 13.51 -6.26 0.48
C GLU A 145 11.98 -6.22 0.52
N ALA A 146 11.37 -6.21 1.71
CA ALA A 146 9.93 -6.14 1.91
C ALA A 146 9.33 -4.74 1.63
N ALA A 147 10.08 -3.68 1.90
CA ALA A 147 9.69 -2.29 1.62
C ALA A 147 10.72 -1.60 0.70
N PRO A 148 10.69 -1.88 -0.62
CA PRO A 148 11.65 -1.32 -1.56
C PRO A 148 11.44 0.19 -1.76
N VAL A 149 12.55 0.92 -1.96
CA VAL A 149 12.54 2.35 -2.30
C VAL A 149 12.99 2.44 -3.77
N LEU A 150 12.09 2.84 -4.66
CA LEU A 150 12.23 2.67 -6.11
C LEU A 150 13.30 3.56 -6.77
N ASP A 151 13.73 4.65 -6.12
CA ASP A 151 14.55 5.70 -6.77
C ASP A 151 15.86 6.06 -6.02
N THR A 152 16.37 5.17 -5.17
CA THR A 152 17.69 5.37 -4.54
C THR A 152 18.32 4.02 -4.27
N ASP A 153 19.58 3.83 -4.70
CA ASP A 153 20.42 2.64 -4.43
C ASP A 153 19.80 1.77 -3.33
N TYR A 154 19.19 0.64 -3.74
CA TYR A 154 18.56 -0.36 -2.86
C TYR A 154 19.41 -0.71 -1.63
N ASP A 155 20.71 -0.43 -1.73
CA ASP A 155 21.73 -0.71 -0.76
C ASP A 155 21.67 0.12 0.52
N LYS A 156 20.72 1.04 0.78
CA LYS A 156 20.88 2.00 1.89
C LYS A 156 19.64 2.12 2.78
N ARG A 157 19.83 1.78 4.06
CA ARG A 157 18.83 1.91 5.14
C ARG A 157 19.47 2.46 6.41
N LEU A 158 18.65 3.01 7.30
CA LEU A 158 19.07 3.47 8.61
C LEU A 158 18.94 2.36 9.66
N LEU A 159 19.88 2.33 10.61
CA LEU A 159 19.77 1.60 11.85
C LEU A 159 19.92 2.59 12.99
N ILE A 160 18.83 2.81 13.73
CA ILE A 160 18.82 3.68 14.90
C ILE A 160 18.89 2.80 16.14
N HIS A 161 19.93 3.00 16.95
CA HIS A 161 20.07 2.34 18.23
C HIS A 161 19.85 3.34 19.35
N ILE A 162 18.88 3.02 20.20
CA ILE A 162 18.53 3.75 21.39
C ILE A 162 18.98 2.91 22.58
N SER A 163 20.08 3.32 23.21
CA SER A 163 20.65 2.61 24.34
C SER A 163 19.99 3.03 25.64
N HIS A 164 19.72 2.06 26.51
CA HIS A 164 19.20 2.31 27.85
C HIS A 164 20.30 2.31 28.93
N SER A 165 21.57 2.00 28.59
CA SER A 165 22.69 1.98 29.54
C SER A 165 24.06 2.13 28.84
N PRO A 166 24.66 3.35 28.82
CA PRO A 166 24.08 4.64 29.19
C PRO A 166 23.08 5.13 28.14
N ARG A 167 22.20 6.05 28.53
CA ARG A 167 21.13 6.54 27.67
C ARG A 167 21.65 7.36 26.50
N ARG A 168 21.59 6.82 25.28
CA ARG A 168 22.23 7.41 24.10
C ARG A 168 21.54 7.01 22.80
N TRP A 169 21.47 7.96 21.88
CA TRP A 169 21.05 7.73 20.50
C TRP A 169 22.27 7.54 19.60
N THR A 170 22.25 6.53 18.74
CA THR A 170 23.21 6.37 17.66
C THR A 170 22.50 6.03 16.36
N CYS A 171 22.88 6.71 15.29
CA CYS A 171 22.43 6.40 13.93
C CYS A 171 23.57 5.77 13.16
N ARG A 172 23.23 4.74 12.37
CA ARG A 172 24.16 4.19 11.41
C ARG A 172 23.48 3.95 10.05
N ASN A 173 24.21 4.19 8.97
CA ASN A 173 23.84 3.78 7.63
C ASN A 173 24.22 2.30 7.44
N CYS A 174 23.27 1.47 7.07
CA CYS A 174 23.49 0.09 6.65
C CYS A 174 23.60 0.02 5.13
N VAL A 175 24.70 -0.54 4.65
CA VAL A 175 24.93 -0.86 3.25
C VAL A 175 24.54 -2.32 3.00
N LEU A 176 23.49 -2.53 2.21
CA LEU A 176 22.86 -3.83 1.98
C LEU A 176 23.53 -4.55 0.80
N SER A 177 24.74 -5.06 1.03
CA SER A 177 25.41 -5.96 0.10
C SER A 177 24.96 -7.41 0.29
N SER A 178 25.06 -8.24 -0.75
CA SER A 178 24.72 -9.68 -0.69
C SER A 178 25.45 -10.42 0.43
N ASN A 179 26.67 -10.00 0.80
CA ASN A 179 27.41 -10.49 1.96
C ASN A 179 27.37 -9.47 3.10
N ILE A 180 26.58 -9.73 4.14
CA ILE A 180 26.53 -8.88 5.33
C ILE A 180 27.79 -9.13 6.16
N THR A 181 28.51 -8.05 6.46
CA THR A 181 29.64 -8.08 7.40
C THR A 181 29.47 -6.99 8.46
N SER A 182 30.25 -7.04 9.54
CA SER A 182 30.27 -5.94 10.53
C SER A 182 30.67 -4.59 9.92
N SER A 183 31.34 -4.59 8.77
CA SER A 183 31.71 -3.37 8.02
C SER A 183 30.58 -2.77 7.18
N SER A 184 29.44 -3.47 7.07
CA SER A 184 28.25 -3.00 6.35
C SER A 184 27.57 -1.82 7.05
N ILE A 185 27.93 -1.52 8.29
CA ILE A 185 27.34 -0.43 9.05
C ILE A 185 28.35 0.73 9.20
N ARG A 186 27.94 1.95 8.86
CA ARG A 186 28.75 3.17 9.05
C ARG A 186 28.02 4.20 9.91
N PRO A 187 28.67 4.77 10.94
CA PRO A 187 28.08 5.85 11.73
C PRO A 187 27.60 7.02 10.87
N CYS A 188 26.51 7.64 11.28
CA CYS A 188 25.92 8.82 10.66
C CYS A 188 25.76 9.93 11.70
N ASP A 189 25.91 11.20 11.31
CA ASP A 189 25.67 12.32 12.22
C ASP A 189 24.17 12.39 12.52
N PHE A 190 23.79 12.26 13.80
CA PHE A 190 22.39 12.27 14.21
C PHE A 190 22.09 13.50 15.06
N LYS A 191 21.01 14.20 14.72
CA LYS A 191 20.48 15.31 15.51
C LYS A 191 18.96 15.30 15.52
N MET A 192 18.39 15.91 16.55
CA MET A 192 16.96 16.16 16.62
C MET A 192 16.67 17.61 16.20
N GLY A 193 15.51 17.83 15.59
CA GLY A 193 15.05 19.17 15.24
C GLY A 193 13.63 19.16 14.69
N ARG A 194 13.16 20.33 14.25
CA ARG A 194 11.81 20.48 13.68
C ARG A 194 11.81 20.06 12.22
N VAL A 195 11.32 18.86 11.94
CA VAL A 195 11.33 18.30 10.59
C VAL A 195 9.92 18.33 10.00
N LEU A 196 8.94 17.79 10.73
CA LEU A 196 7.56 17.66 10.23
C LEU A 196 6.92 19.01 9.90
N SER A 197 7.13 20.02 10.75
CA SER A 197 6.62 21.38 10.52
C SER A 197 7.19 22.09 9.27
N SER A 198 8.23 21.53 8.64
CA SER A 198 8.86 22.09 7.43
C SER A 198 8.42 21.42 6.13
N LEU A 199 7.50 20.45 6.22
CA LEU A 199 6.97 19.72 5.09
C LEU A 199 5.91 20.56 4.37
N GLN A 200 6.02 20.58 3.05
CA GLN A 200 4.99 21.12 2.16
C GLN A 200 4.16 19.97 1.60
N LYS A 201 2.86 20.21 1.43
CA LYS A 201 1.89 19.22 1.02
C LYS A 201 1.52 19.39 -0.45
N PHE A 202 1.56 18.29 -1.19
CA PHE A 202 1.19 18.21 -2.59
C PHE A 202 0.05 17.22 -2.76
N ARG A 203 -0.89 17.51 -3.65
CA ARG A 203 -2.02 16.62 -3.98
C ARG A 203 -2.11 16.44 -5.48
N CYS A 204 -2.47 15.24 -5.92
CA CYS A 204 -2.80 14.95 -7.31
C CYS A 204 -4.03 14.04 -7.38
N THR A 205 -4.97 14.34 -8.27
CA THR A 205 -6.04 13.42 -8.65
C THR A 205 -5.77 12.91 -10.06
N TYR A 206 -5.36 11.65 -10.16
CA TYR A 206 -4.95 11.05 -11.42
C TYR A 206 -6.01 10.10 -11.98
N ASN A 207 -6.55 10.45 -13.13
CA ASN A 207 -7.56 9.65 -13.83
C ASN A 207 -6.91 8.86 -14.97
N PHE A 208 -7.21 7.57 -15.06
CA PHE A 208 -6.64 6.71 -16.09
C PHE A 208 -7.69 5.80 -16.72
N LYS A 209 -7.45 5.43 -17.98
CA LYS A 209 -8.24 4.46 -18.73
C LYS A 209 -7.33 3.71 -19.69
N LEU A 210 -7.04 2.46 -19.35
CA LEU A 210 -6.20 1.52 -20.06
C LEU A 210 -7.06 0.46 -20.73
N SER A 211 -6.66 0.07 -21.94
CA SER A 211 -7.23 -1.05 -22.69
C SER A 211 -6.10 -2.02 -22.99
N LEU A 212 -6.13 -3.19 -22.33
CA LEU A 212 -5.09 -4.20 -22.43
C LEU A 212 -5.60 -5.35 -23.31
N PRO A 213 -5.00 -5.59 -24.49
CA PRO A 213 -5.37 -6.74 -25.31
C PRO A 213 -4.97 -8.04 -24.61
N VAL A 214 -5.86 -9.04 -24.67
CA VAL A 214 -5.58 -10.40 -24.21
C VAL A 214 -5.27 -11.24 -25.45
N PHE A 215 -4.09 -11.85 -25.50
CA PHE A 215 -3.62 -12.59 -26.67
C PHE A 215 -3.90 -14.10 -26.56
N HIS A 216 -4.03 -14.74 -27.71
CA HIS A 216 -4.12 -16.19 -27.83
C HIS A 216 -2.74 -16.82 -27.63
N GLU A 217 -2.37 -17.15 -26.39
CA GLU A 217 -1.14 -17.89 -26.13
C GLU A 217 -1.35 -19.41 -26.28
N ASN A 218 -0.31 -20.13 -26.72
CA ASN A 218 -0.29 -21.59 -26.67
C ASN A 218 -0.48 -22.04 -25.21
N ALA A 219 -1.19 -23.15 -24.98
CA ALA A 219 -1.67 -23.63 -23.68
C ALA A 219 -0.61 -23.77 -22.55
N SER A 220 0.69 -23.61 -22.85
CA SER A 220 1.79 -23.63 -21.89
C SER A 220 2.06 -22.30 -21.16
N ASN A 221 1.50 -21.17 -21.62
CA ASN A 221 1.83 -19.83 -21.09
C ASN A 221 0.62 -19.04 -20.54
N ALA A 222 -0.56 -19.63 -20.41
CA ALA A 222 -1.80 -18.88 -20.18
C ALA A 222 -1.74 -17.97 -18.93
N SER A 223 -1.65 -16.65 -19.16
CA SER A 223 -1.48 -15.66 -18.10
C SER A 223 -2.75 -15.45 -17.28
N THR A 224 -2.59 -15.34 -15.96
CA THR A 224 -3.69 -15.00 -15.04
C THR A 224 -4.11 -13.54 -15.17
N LEU A 225 -5.31 -13.19 -14.68
CA LEU A 225 -5.77 -11.79 -14.63
C LEU A 225 -4.80 -10.92 -13.84
N SER A 226 -4.26 -11.40 -12.71
CA SER A 226 -3.27 -10.67 -11.92
C SER A 226 -1.99 -10.39 -12.73
N GLU A 227 -1.44 -11.36 -13.46
CA GLU A 227 -0.26 -11.16 -14.32
C GLU A 227 -0.50 -10.09 -15.39
N ILE A 228 -1.66 -10.13 -16.05
CA ILE A 228 -2.04 -9.12 -17.06
C ILE A 228 -2.18 -7.73 -16.42
N LEU A 229 -2.78 -7.64 -15.22
CA LEU A 229 -2.91 -6.39 -14.49
C LEU A 229 -1.56 -5.86 -14.01
N HIS A 230 -0.66 -6.71 -13.51
CA HIS A 230 0.71 -6.33 -13.16
C HIS A 230 1.46 -5.79 -14.38
N HIS A 231 1.32 -6.44 -15.54
CA HIS A 231 1.88 -5.96 -16.79
C HIS A 231 1.31 -4.58 -17.17
N GLY A 232 -0.01 -4.43 -17.13
CA GLY A 232 -0.69 -3.16 -17.42
C GLY A 232 -0.27 -2.02 -16.50
N ILE A 233 -0.17 -2.27 -15.19
CA ILE A 233 0.34 -1.30 -14.20
C ILE A 233 1.80 -0.97 -14.49
N SER A 234 2.63 -1.95 -14.85
CA SER A 234 4.04 -1.73 -15.19
C SER A 234 4.22 -0.86 -16.45
N VAL A 235 3.46 -1.12 -17.51
CA VAL A 235 3.43 -0.28 -18.73
C VAL A 235 3.00 1.14 -18.37
N HIS A 236 1.91 1.27 -17.62
CA HIS A 236 1.40 2.58 -17.22
C HIS A 236 2.36 3.34 -16.30
N ALA A 237 3.08 2.64 -15.42
CA ALA A 237 4.10 3.22 -14.57
C ALA A 237 5.27 3.81 -15.39
N LYS A 238 5.64 3.20 -16.53
CA LYS A 238 6.64 3.79 -17.45
C LYS A 238 6.11 5.09 -18.07
N GLU A 239 4.87 5.10 -18.52
CA GLU A 239 4.23 6.29 -19.09
C GLU A 239 4.17 7.43 -18.06
N LEU A 240 3.70 7.12 -16.84
CA LEU A 240 3.55 8.09 -15.75
C LEU A 240 4.88 8.67 -15.31
N ARG A 241 5.94 7.85 -15.23
CA ARG A 241 7.30 8.33 -14.96
C ARG A 241 7.74 9.40 -15.97
N SER A 242 7.40 9.20 -17.24
CA SER A 242 7.71 10.14 -18.33
C SER A 242 6.77 11.35 -18.44
N ALA A 243 5.70 11.42 -17.64
CA ALA A 243 4.73 12.50 -17.68
C ALA A 243 5.34 13.84 -17.24
N ASN A 244 4.93 14.93 -17.87
CA ASN A 244 5.23 16.27 -17.36
C ASN A 244 4.24 16.62 -16.25
N ALA A 245 4.53 17.66 -15.47
CA ALA A 245 3.64 18.10 -14.40
C ALA A 245 3.45 19.61 -14.42
N LEU A 246 2.22 20.03 -14.11
CA LEU A 246 1.91 21.40 -13.70
C LEU A 246 1.76 21.42 -12.18
N ILE A 247 2.23 22.49 -11.53
CA ILE A 247 2.01 22.74 -10.11
C ILE A 247 1.35 24.10 -9.98
N ASP A 248 0.16 24.11 -9.39
CA ASP A 248 -0.69 25.30 -9.27
C ASP A 248 -0.87 26.00 -10.64
N GLY A 249 -1.00 25.21 -11.71
CA GLY A 249 -1.14 25.67 -13.10
C GLY A 249 0.15 26.04 -13.82
N ASN A 250 1.31 26.03 -13.14
CA ASN A 250 2.61 26.37 -13.74
C ASN A 250 3.39 25.12 -14.14
N LEU A 251 3.94 25.10 -15.36
CA LEU A 251 4.76 23.99 -15.82
C LEU A 251 6.04 23.88 -14.99
N VAL A 252 6.28 22.68 -14.45
CA VAL A 252 7.49 22.42 -13.68
C VAL A 252 8.69 22.42 -14.64
N VAL A 253 9.50 23.46 -14.54
CA VAL A 253 10.80 23.55 -15.20
C VAL A 253 11.88 23.27 -14.15
N ASN A 254 12.82 22.38 -14.48
CA ASN A 254 13.78 21.82 -13.53
C ASN A 254 14.47 22.89 -12.66
N GLY A 255 14.47 22.68 -11.34
CA GLY A 255 15.40 23.31 -10.40
C GLY A 255 14.88 24.47 -9.56
N GLU A 256 13.64 24.91 -9.75
CA GLU A 256 13.08 25.96 -8.87
C GLU A 256 12.62 25.37 -7.52
N PRO A 257 12.86 26.07 -6.40
CA PRO A 257 12.27 25.73 -5.11
C PRO A 257 10.77 26.07 -5.09
N CYS A 258 10.01 25.41 -4.23
CA CYS A 258 8.57 25.61 -4.14
C CYS A 258 8.23 27.04 -3.70
N THR A 259 7.17 27.61 -4.26
CA THR A 259 6.53 28.81 -3.71
C THR A 259 5.88 28.49 -2.36
N THR A 260 5.79 29.47 -1.47
CA THR A 260 5.19 29.27 -0.15
C THR A 260 3.67 29.12 -0.26
N GLY A 261 3.13 27.97 0.12
CA GLY A 261 1.71 27.68 0.20
C GLY A 261 1.47 26.43 1.07
N ASP A 262 0.27 26.32 1.66
CA ASP A 262 -0.06 25.21 2.57
C ASP A 262 -0.40 23.91 1.84
N LEU A 263 -0.92 24.02 0.60
CA LEU A 263 -1.27 22.90 -0.27
C LEU A 263 -1.02 23.28 -1.74
N HIS A 264 -0.32 22.42 -2.47
CA HIS A 264 -0.04 22.58 -3.89
C HIS A 264 -0.77 21.49 -4.69
N GLU A 265 -1.45 21.88 -5.77
CA GLU A 265 -2.12 20.94 -6.68
C GLU A 265 -1.20 20.56 -7.84
N ILE A 266 -1.02 19.27 -8.06
CA ILE A 266 -0.23 18.71 -9.16
C ILE A 266 -1.17 18.13 -10.21
N GLU A 267 -1.00 18.58 -11.45
CA GLU A 267 -1.64 17.98 -12.62
C GLU A 267 -0.60 17.25 -13.47
N LEU A 268 -0.81 15.95 -13.71
CA LEU A 268 0.10 15.13 -14.51
C LEU A 268 -0.33 15.12 -15.98
N LEU A 269 0.56 15.60 -16.84
CA LEU A 269 0.40 15.63 -18.28
C LEU A 269 1.08 14.41 -18.89
N VAL A 270 0.30 13.34 -19.04
CA VAL A 270 0.77 12.11 -19.69
C VAL A 270 0.86 12.35 -21.20
N PRO A 271 2.01 12.11 -21.84
CA PRO A 271 2.16 12.32 -23.27
C PRO A 271 1.20 11.41 -24.05
N PHE A 272 0.36 12.03 -24.88
CA PHE A 272 -0.53 11.30 -25.79
C PHE A 272 0.30 10.47 -26.78
N MET A 273 0.07 9.16 -26.82
CA MET A 273 0.66 8.24 -27.80
C MET A 273 2.20 8.17 -27.82
N LYS A 274 2.83 7.91 -26.67
CA LYS A 274 4.22 7.41 -26.62
C LYS A 274 4.33 5.88 -26.56
N SER A 275 3.23 5.15 -26.62
CA SER A 275 3.23 3.69 -26.64
C SER A 275 3.82 3.17 -27.95
N THR A 276 5.14 3.01 -27.97
CA THR A 276 5.87 2.22 -28.98
C THR A 276 5.39 0.74 -29.01
N GLU A 277 4.61 0.33 -28.02
CA GLU A 277 4.01 -1.00 -27.90
C GLU A 277 2.66 -1.15 -28.62
N ALA A 278 2.19 -0.12 -29.34
CA ALA A 278 1.27 -0.33 -30.45
C ALA A 278 2.03 -0.99 -31.61
N GLU A 279 2.66 -2.15 -31.38
CA GLU A 279 2.90 -3.07 -32.46
C GLU A 279 1.54 -3.33 -33.11
N ALA A 280 1.45 -3.15 -34.42
CA ALA A 280 0.25 -3.42 -35.17
C ALA A 280 -0.10 -4.91 -35.02
N CYS A 281 -0.80 -5.29 -33.95
CA CYS A 281 -1.17 -6.66 -33.70
C CYS A 281 -2.11 -7.12 -34.82
N SER A 282 -1.84 -8.30 -35.38
CA SER A 282 -2.79 -8.94 -36.27
C SER A 282 -4.06 -9.21 -35.45
N GLN A 283 -5.22 -8.80 -35.98
CA GLN A 283 -6.54 -9.02 -35.35
C GLN A 283 -6.81 -10.50 -35.03
N LYS A 284 -6.05 -11.43 -35.62
CA LYS A 284 -6.21 -12.89 -35.45
C LYS A 284 -5.71 -13.40 -34.10
N ASP A 285 -4.89 -12.63 -33.40
CA ASP A 285 -4.18 -13.09 -32.19
C ASP A 285 -4.79 -12.56 -30.88
N VAL A 286 -5.81 -11.68 -30.95
CA VAL A 286 -6.47 -11.08 -29.78
C VAL A 286 -7.75 -11.84 -29.46
N VAL A 287 -7.84 -12.41 -28.26
CA VAL A 287 -9.00 -13.19 -27.77
C VAL A 287 -9.91 -12.42 -26.82
N GLY A 288 -9.49 -11.22 -26.41
CA GLY A 288 -10.29 -10.35 -25.55
C GLY A 288 -9.61 -9.02 -25.30
N VAL A 289 -10.33 -8.12 -24.62
CA VAL A 289 -9.80 -6.82 -24.19
C VAL A 289 -10.19 -6.61 -22.74
N LEU A 290 -9.19 -6.35 -21.90
CA LEU A 290 -9.36 -5.95 -20.50
C LEU A 290 -9.41 -4.43 -20.42
N MET A 291 -10.46 -3.90 -19.80
CA MET A 291 -10.63 -2.47 -19.57
C MET A 291 -10.24 -2.16 -18.12
N PHE A 292 -9.13 -1.45 -17.92
CA PHE A 292 -8.66 -1.07 -16.59
C PHE A 292 -8.74 0.46 -16.46
N ASN A 293 -9.64 0.96 -15.63
CA ASN A 293 -9.88 2.40 -15.49
C ASN A 293 -10.20 2.77 -14.05
N GLY A 294 -9.95 4.02 -13.69
CA GLY A 294 -10.20 4.53 -12.36
C GLY A 294 -9.61 5.92 -12.14
N SER A 295 -9.70 6.34 -10.88
CA SER A 295 -9.08 7.57 -10.37
C SER A 295 -8.29 7.21 -9.12
N VAL A 296 -7.09 7.78 -8.98
CA VAL A 296 -6.26 7.65 -7.78
C VAL A 296 -6.01 9.04 -7.22
N CYS A 297 -6.39 9.25 -5.97
CA CYS A 297 -5.95 10.42 -5.23
C CYS A 297 -4.59 10.12 -4.58
N SER A 298 -3.68 11.08 -4.65
CA SER A 298 -2.30 10.95 -4.17
C SER A 298 -1.90 12.20 -3.40
N PHE A 299 -1.14 11.99 -2.33
CA PHE A 299 -0.47 13.07 -1.60
C PHE A 299 1.03 12.80 -1.55
N ALA A 300 1.81 13.88 -1.53
CA ALA A 300 3.23 13.84 -1.25
C ALA A 300 3.64 14.93 -0.26
N TYR A 301 4.66 14.62 0.54
CA TYR A 301 5.25 15.53 1.51
C TYR A 301 6.71 15.79 1.18
N LEU A 302 7.04 17.06 0.91
CA LEU A 302 8.37 17.48 0.49
C LEU A 302 8.98 18.43 1.51
N ASN A 303 10.29 18.28 1.79
CA ASN A 303 10.98 19.30 2.56
C ASN A 303 11.15 20.56 1.70
N SER A 304 10.86 21.74 2.24
CA SER A 304 11.01 23.03 1.53
C SER A 304 12.39 23.31 0.90
N LYS A 305 13.44 22.57 1.30
CA LYS A 305 14.79 22.68 0.72
C LYS A 305 15.04 21.75 -0.46
N GLU A 306 14.18 20.77 -0.68
CA GLU A 306 14.26 19.86 -1.82
C GLU A 306 13.68 20.52 -3.09
N PRO A 307 14.14 20.13 -4.29
CA PRO A 307 13.59 20.67 -5.53
C PRO A 307 12.14 20.23 -5.72
N VAL A 308 11.32 21.10 -6.30
CA VAL A 308 9.91 20.84 -6.61
C VAL A 308 9.71 19.58 -7.48
N SER A 309 10.68 19.29 -8.35
CA SER A 309 10.66 18.08 -9.19
C SER A 309 10.62 16.79 -8.36
N GLN A 310 11.13 16.81 -7.13
CA GLN A 310 11.04 15.68 -6.22
C GLN A 310 9.60 15.45 -5.73
N ALA A 311 8.80 16.49 -5.48
CA ALA A 311 7.39 16.31 -5.15
C ALA A 311 6.62 15.65 -6.30
N VAL A 312 6.94 16.01 -7.55
CA VAL A 312 6.35 15.35 -8.74
C VAL A 312 6.76 13.87 -8.80
N ALA A 313 8.04 13.56 -8.55
CA ALA A 313 8.51 12.18 -8.50
C ALA A 313 7.80 11.38 -7.39
N ASP A 314 7.71 11.96 -6.19
CA ASP A 314 7.06 11.37 -5.02
C ASP A 314 5.56 11.08 -5.28
N ILE A 315 4.84 12.00 -5.95
CA ILE A 315 3.44 11.78 -6.37
C ILE A 315 3.33 10.64 -7.38
N LYS A 316 4.20 10.62 -8.40
CA LYS A 316 4.17 9.55 -9.42
C LYS A 316 4.43 8.19 -8.78
N GLU A 317 5.41 8.11 -7.88
CA GLU A 317 5.69 6.89 -7.13
C GLU A 317 4.50 6.47 -6.27
N ASP A 318 3.86 7.41 -5.58
CA ASP A 318 2.70 7.13 -4.73
C ASP A 318 1.51 6.58 -5.54
N ILE A 319 1.23 7.14 -6.72
CA ILE A 319 0.19 6.62 -7.62
C ILE A 319 0.52 5.20 -8.08
N ILE A 320 1.75 4.97 -8.53
CA ILE A 320 2.20 3.65 -9.00
C ILE A 320 2.14 2.62 -7.87
N GLY A 321 2.70 2.96 -6.72
CA GLY A 321 2.69 2.13 -5.52
C GLY A 321 1.26 1.83 -5.09
N SER A 322 0.36 2.81 -5.12
CA SER A 322 -1.04 2.61 -4.76
C SER A 322 -1.79 1.67 -5.70
N LEU A 323 -1.50 1.68 -7.00
CA LEU A 323 -2.07 0.69 -7.93
C LEU A 323 -1.52 -0.72 -7.69
N GLN A 324 -0.21 -0.82 -7.41
CA GLN A 324 0.45 -2.09 -7.08
C GLN A 324 -0.08 -2.68 -5.78
N SER A 325 -0.11 -1.89 -4.69
CA SER A 325 -0.58 -2.34 -3.38
C SER A 325 -2.02 -2.86 -3.43
N ARG A 326 -2.92 -2.20 -4.17
CA ARG A 326 -4.30 -2.68 -4.33
C ARG A 326 -4.37 -4.03 -5.04
N LEU A 327 -3.53 -4.24 -6.07
CA LEU A 327 -3.47 -5.52 -6.76
C LEU A 327 -2.86 -6.60 -5.87
N ASP A 328 -1.81 -6.25 -5.12
CA ASP A 328 -1.17 -7.18 -4.20
C ASP A 328 -2.13 -7.60 -3.08
N ILE A 329 -2.94 -6.69 -2.52
CA ILE A 329 -3.98 -7.02 -1.52
C ILE A 329 -4.98 -8.05 -2.09
N ILE A 330 -5.48 -7.82 -3.30
CA ILE A 330 -6.39 -8.77 -3.98
C ILE A 330 -5.72 -10.13 -4.21
N CYS A 331 -4.41 -10.15 -4.46
CA CYS A 331 -3.65 -11.39 -4.63
C CYS A 331 -3.44 -12.12 -3.29
N ASP A 332 -3.06 -11.38 -2.23
CA ASP A 332 -2.86 -11.87 -0.87
C ASP A 332 -4.16 -12.54 -0.36
N GLU A 333 -5.31 -11.86 -0.46
CA GLU A 333 -6.64 -12.41 -0.09
C GLU A 333 -6.97 -13.70 -0.87
N ALA A 334 -6.66 -13.72 -2.17
CA ALA A 334 -6.92 -14.87 -3.01
C ALA A 334 -6.01 -16.07 -2.69
N ASP A 335 -4.83 -15.86 -2.11
CA ASP A 335 -3.91 -16.90 -1.64
C ASP A 335 -4.35 -17.48 -0.29
N GLU A 336 -4.87 -16.66 0.62
CA GLU A 336 -5.43 -17.09 1.92
C GLU A 336 -6.64 -18.04 1.76
N ASP A 337 -7.54 -17.74 0.81
CA ASP A 337 -8.72 -18.57 0.49
C ASP A 337 -8.38 -19.99 0.00
N LEU A 338 -7.14 -20.24 -0.42
CA LEU A 338 -6.65 -21.53 -0.92
C LEU A 338 -5.81 -22.31 0.10
N GLY A 339 -6.01 -22.07 1.40
CA GLY A 339 -5.26 -22.66 2.51
C GLY A 339 -4.91 -24.16 2.37
N PRO A 340 -3.86 -24.63 3.08
CA PRO A 340 -3.30 -25.97 2.88
C PRO A 340 -4.40 -27.03 2.97
N LEU A 341 -4.60 -27.78 1.89
CA LEU A 341 -5.49 -28.93 1.87
C LEU A 341 -4.96 -29.94 2.88
N ASP A 342 -5.52 -29.96 4.08
CA ASP A 342 -5.27 -31.01 5.05
C ASP A 342 -5.67 -32.35 4.42
N VAL A 343 -4.66 -33.18 4.17
CA VAL A 343 -4.80 -34.53 3.63
C VAL A 343 -5.22 -35.46 4.76
N ASP A 344 -6.35 -35.18 5.43
CA ASP A 344 -7.09 -36.18 6.21
C ASP A 344 -8.46 -35.63 6.63
N ASP A 345 -9.48 -35.76 5.79
CA ASP A 345 -10.67 -36.48 6.24
C ASP A 345 -11.53 -36.91 5.04
N ARG A 346 -12.02 -38.15 5.12
CA ARG A 346 -12.94 -38.70 4.12
C ARG A 346 -14.38 -38.46 4.58
N GLU A 347 -15.21 -38.16 3.59
CA GLU A 347 -16.66 -38.43 3.57
C GLU A 347 -17.56 -37.56 4.46
N THR A 348 -18.19 -36.52 3.88
CA THR A 348 -19.62 -36.48 3.51
C THR A 348 -20.22 -35.06 3.54
N SER A 349 -19.90 -34.27 2.52
CA SER A 349 -20.75 -33.15 2.10
C SER A 349 -20.51 -32.90 0.62
N ARG A 350 -21.57 -32.70 -0.17
CA ARG A 350 -21.45 -32.16 -1.53
C ARG A 350 -20.97 -30.71 -1.43
N GLU A 351 -19.70 -30.53 -1.14
CA GLU A 351 -19.04 -29.24 -1.07
C GLU A 351 -18.89 -28.69 -2.49
N LYS A 352 -19.42 -27.48 -2.70
CA LYS A 352 -19.09 -26.68 -3.86
C LYS A 352 -17.56 -26.59 -3.91
N LEU A 353 -16.97 -27.06 -4.99
CA LEU A 353 -15.57 -26.79 -5.31
C LEU A 353 -15.34 -25.27 -5.14
N PRO A 354 -14.32 -24.80 -4.41
CA PRO A 354 -14.08 -23.38 -4.25
C PRO A 354 -13.96 -22.75 -5.64
N GLU A 355 -14.85 -21.80 -5.96
CA GLU A 355 -14.75 -21.05 -7.21
C GLU A 355 -13.43 -20.27 -7.16
N LYS A 356 -12.57 -20.47 -8.16
CA LYS A 356 -11.25 -19.81 -8.21
C LYS A 356 -11.45 -18.29 -8.14
N PRO A 357 -10.73 -17.57 -7.25
CA PRO A 357 -10.89 -16.12 -7.12
C PRO A 357 -10.60 -15.42 -8.45
N VAL A 358 -11.31 -14.31 -8.70
CA VAL A 358 -11.34 -13.63 -10.02
C VAL A 358 -9.94 -13.24 -10.50
N SER A 359 -9.09 -12.78 -9.59
CA SER A 359 -7.69 -12.41 -9.85
C SER A 359 -6.84 -13.55 -10.42
N LYS A 360 -7.15 -14.80 -10.07
CA LYS A 360 -6.43 -15.99 -10.53
C LYS A 360 -7.07 -16.64 -11.76
N LEU A 361 -8.14 -16.06 -12.31
CA LEU A 361 -8.77 -16.58 -13.52
C LEU A 361 -7.85 -16.39 -14.72
N VAL A 362 -7.83 -17.40 -15.60
CA VAL A 362 -7.11 -17.36 -16.86
C VAL A 362 -8.04 -16.72 -17.89
N LEU A 363 -7.75 -15.48 -18.28
CA LEU A 363 -8.66 -14.65 -19.08
C LEU A 363 -8.98 -15.24 -20.46
N CYS A 364 -8.02 -15.92 -21.12
CA CYS A 364 -8.26 -16.53 -22.43
C CYS A 364 -9.26 -17.71 -22.40
N LEU A 365 -9.50 -18.29 -21.23
CA LEU A 365 -10.50 -19.36 -21.04
C LEU A 365 -11.88 -18.82 -20.67
N LEU A 366 -11.99 -17.53 -20.37
CA LEU A 366 -13.24 -16.89 -19.95
C LEU A 366 -14.11 -16.54 -21.16
N ARG A 367 -15.33 -17.09 -21.17
CA ARG A 367 -16.38 -16.76 -22.15
C ARG A 367 -17.39 -15.73 -21.63
N LYS A 368 -17.21 -15.25 -20.40
CA LYS A 368 -18.13 -14.35 -19.70
C LYS A 368 -17.41 -13.08 -19.27
N THR A 369 -18.16 -11.98 -19.20
CA THR A 369 -17.69 -10.73 -18.61
C THR A 369 -17.38 -10.96 -17.13
N CYS A 370 -16.18 -10.59 -16.70
CA CYS A 370 -15.77 -10.53 -15.30
C CYS A 370 -15.47 -9.09 -14.91
N ASN A 371 -15.80 -8.72 -13.68
CA ASN A 371 -15.46 -7.43 -13.10
C ASN A 371 -14.67 -7.68 -11.81
N LEU A 372 -13.59 -6.94 -11.62
CA LEU A 372 -12.79 -6.95 -10.40
C LEU A 372 -12.73 -5.51 -9.88
N ALA A 373 -13.32 -5.27 -8.73
CA ALA A 373 -13.24 -3.98 -8.06
C ALA A 373 -11.98 -3.94 -7.20
N PHE A 374 -11.25 -2.83 -7.25
CA PHE A 374 -10.06 -2.62 -6.44
C PHE A 374 -10.45 -1.98 -5.09
N PRO A 375 -9.72 -2.28 -4.00
CA PRO A 375 -9.89 -1.60 -2.72
C PRO A 375 -9.80 -0.07 -2.85
N ARG A 376 -10.67 0.64 -2.11
CA ARG A 376 -10.69 2.11 -2.10
C ARG A 376 -9.63 2.64 -1.16
N ARG A 377 -8.88 3.65 -1.59
CA ARG A 377 -7.89 4.30 -0.74
C ARG A 377 -8.55 5.36 0.14
N ILE A 378 -8.24 5.31 1.43
CA ILE A 378 -8.73 6.22 2.46
C ILE A 378 -7.53 6.92 3.08
N PHE A 379 -7.65 8.22 3.36
CA PHE A 379 -6.58 9.00 4.02
C PHE A 379 -6.93 9.31 5.47
N ILE A 380 -5.97 9.03 6.35
CA ILE A 380 -6.12 9.13 7.80
C ILE A 380 -5.16 10.19 8.33
N PRO A 381 -5.62 11.18 9.11
CA PRO A 381 -4.75 12.17 9.72
C PRO A 381 -3.66 11.53 10.54
N TRP A 382 -2.44 12.02 10.35
CA TRP A 382 -1.26 11.57 11.07
C TRP A 382 -0.53 12.80 11.65
N LEU A 383 0.79 12.74 11.73
CA LEU A 383 1.61 13.72 12.43
C LEU A 383 1.61 15.08 11.72
N ALA A 384 1.48 16.16 12.50
CA ALA A 384 1.65 17.54 12.03
C ALA A 384 0.86 17.91 10.75
N GLY A 385 -0.38 17.40 10.62
CA GLY A 385 -1.26 17.70 9.47
C GLY A 385 -0.94 16.90 8.19
N THR A 386 -0.04 15.92 8.30
CA THR A 386 0.18 14.90 7.26
C THR A 386 -0.89 13.81 7.32
N PHE A 387 -0.85 12.91 6.36
CA PHE A 387 -1.76 11.78 6.20
C PHE A 387 -0.95 10.52 5.96
N ILE A 388 -1.48 9.41 6.44
CA ILE A 388 -1.21 8.06 5.91
C ILE A 388 -2.44 7.60 5.13
N CYS A 389 -2.36 6.45 4.46
CA CYS A 389 -3.52 5.80 3.87
C CYS A 389 -3.74 4.39 4.39
N ASP A 390 -4.94 3.91 4.13
CA ASP A 390 -5.27 2.49 4.16
C ASP A 390 -6.16 2.14 2.97
N TYR A 391 -6.32 0.86 2.68
CA TYR A 391 -7.11 0.35 1.57
C TYR A 391 -8.27 -0.47 2.11
N LEU A 392 -9.49 -0.04 1.78
CA LEU A 392 -10.71 -0.67 2.24
C LEU A 392 -11.38 -1.44 1.11
N HIS A 393 -11.52 -2.75 1.28
CA HIS A 393 -12.32 -3.58 0.40
C HIS A 393 -13.81 -3.18 0.53
N PRO A 394 -14.64 -3.30 -0.54
CA PRO A 394 -16.06 -2.93 -0.47
C PRO A 394 -16.88 -3.60 0.63
N SER A 395 -16.45 -4.76 1.14
CA SER A 395 -17.10 -5.48 2.24
C SER A 395 -16.69 -5.01 3.64
N GLU A 396 -15.62 -4.22 3.75
CA GLU A 396 -15.04 -3.83 5.03
C GLU A 396 -15.62 -2.52 5.56
N THR A 397 -15.52 -2.35 6.88
CA THR A 397 -16.01 -1.18 7.59
C THR A 397 -14.87 -0.32 8.13
N LEU A 398 -15.19 0.88 8.61
CA LEU A 398 -14.18 1.80 9.16
C LEU A 398 -13.53 1.30 10.46
N GLU A 399 -14.06 0.25 11.09
CA GLU A 399 -13.45 -0.42 12.24
C GLU A 399 -12.11 -1.07 11.88
N VAL A 400 -12.02 -1.75 10.73
CA VAL A 400 -10.79 -2.38 10.23
C VAL A 400 -9.65 -1.36 10.13
N LEU A 401 -9.95 -0.18 9.61
CA LEU A 401 -9.01 0.93 9.51
C LEU A 401 -8.51 1.41 10.87
N LYS A 402 -9.33 1.38 11.92
CA LYS A 402 -8.89 1.74 13.28
C LYS A 402 -7.94 0.70 13.83
N ASP A 403 -8.27 -0.57 13.64
CA ASP A 403 -7.46 -1.69 14.11
C ASP A 403 -6.07 -1.65 13.44
N HIS A 404 -6.02 -1.48 12.11
CA HIS A 404 -4.77 -1.29 11.37
C HIS A 404 -3.95 -0.08 11.85
N CYS A 405 -4.58 1.07 12.11
CA CYS A 405 -3.85 2.25 12.62
C CYS A 405 -3.21 1.99 13.99
N ILE A 406 -3.92 1.29 14.88
CA ILE A 406 -3.43 0.97 16.22
C ILE A 406 -2.31 -0.08 16.14
N GLU A 407 -2.54 -1.14 15.36
CA GLU A 407 -1.62 -2.28 15.27
C GLU A 407 -0.36 -1.95 14.46
N LEU A 408 -0.53 -1.46 13.23
CA LEU A 408 0.58 -1.26 12.28
C LEU A 408 1.28 0.07 12.47
N MET A 409 0.59 1.11 12.92
CA MET A 409 1.17 2.46 13.06
C MET A 409 1.36 2.89 14.51
N SER A 410 0.92 2.09 15.49
CA SER A 410 0.94 2.43 16.91
C SER A 410 0.28 3.78 17.22
N MET A 411 -0.74 4.12 16.45
CA MET A 411 -1.50 5.35 16.62
C MET A 411 -2.60 5.17 17.67
N GLU A 412 -3.02 6.27 18.29
CA GLU A 412 -4.31 6.29 18.96
C GLU A 412 -5.43 6.16 17.92
N ALA A 413 -6.48 5.41 18.28
CA ALA A 413 -7.61 5.17 17.39
C ALA A 413 -8.17 6.51 16.86
N PRO A 414 -8.33 6.72 15.55
CA PRO A 414 -8.85 7.97 15.02
C PRO A 414 -10.25 8.23 15.55
N ILE A 415 -10.39 9.29 16.34
CA ILE A 415 -11.61 9.60 17.11
C ILE A 415 -12.69 10.22 16.22
N ASP A 416 -12.29 11.03 15.23
CA ASP A 416 -13.21 11.79 14.38
C ASP A 416 -13.19 11.30 12.92
N ALA A 417 -14.22 10.53 12.56
CA ALA A 417 -14.41 10.04 11.20
C ALA A 417 -14.55 11.15 10.14
N LEU A 418 -14.87 12.39 10.53
CA LEU A 418 -14.98 13.53 9.60
C LEU A 418 -13.62 14.04 9.12
N THR A 419 -12.54 13.72 9.85
CA THR A 419 -11.17 14.09 9.47
C THR A 419 -10.55 13.12 8.46
N ILE A 420 -11.18 11.95 8.29
CA ILE A 420 -10.78 10.93 7.32
C ILE A 420 -11.26 11.35 5.93
N LEU A 421 -10.35 11.40 4.96
CA LEU A 421 -10.69 11.75 3.58
C LEU A 421 -10.97 10.47 2.77
N GLN A 422 -12.15 10.40 2.18
CA GLN A 422 -12.54 9.34 1.23
C GLN A 422 -12.75 9.95 -0.16
N PRO A 423 -11.68 10.26 -0.89
CA PRO A 423 -11.78 10.86 -2.23
C PRO A 423 -12.24 9.85 -3.28
N GLU A 424 -12.11 8.55 -3.02
CA GLU A 424 -12.44 7.48 -3.96
C GLU A 424 -13.84 6.90 -3.68
N VAL A 425 -14.63 6.78 -4.74
CA VAL A 425 -15.97 6.21 -4.72
C VAL A 425 -15.94 4.80 -5.30
N GLU A 426 -16.85 3.94 -4.85
CA GLU A 426 -16.99 2.59 -5.36
C GLU A 426 -17.24 2.57 -6.87
N ALA A 427 -16.60 1.64 -7.58
CA ALA A 427 -16.75 1.50 -9.01
C ALA A 427 -18.19 1.10 -9.36
N PRO A 428 -18.86 1.79 -10.31
CA PRO A 428 -20.19 1.40 -10.73
C PRO A 428 -20.18 0.01 -11.36
N SER A 429 -21.24 -0.78 -11.12
CA SER A 429 -21.39 -2.09 -11.76
C SER A 429 -21.66 -1.94 -13.26
N VAL A 430 -20.60 -2.04 -14.07
CA VAL A 430 -20.72 -1.94 -15.53
C VAL A 430 -21.29 -3.25 -16.07
N THR A 431 -22.53 -3.20 -16.56
CA THR A 431 -23.11 -4.28 -17.37
C THR A 431 -22.67 -4.09 -18.83
N ALA A 432 -21.40 -4.37 -19.13
CA ALA A 432 -20.91 -4.33 -20.50
C ALA A 432 -21.42 -5.56 -21.29
N LYS A 433 -21.76 -5.37 -22.57
CA LYS A 433 -21.97 -6.49 -23.51
C LYS A 433 -20.67 -7.31 -23.57
N SER A 434 -20.78 -8.64 -23.58
CA SER A 434 -19.60 -9.49 -23.66
C SER A 434 -18.84 -9.19 -24.95
N PHE A 435 -17.51 -9.21 -24.91
CA PHE A 435 -16.66 -9.12 -26.11
C PHE A 435 -17.14 -10.12 -27.19
N TRP A 436 -17.54 -11.31 -26.77
CA TRP A 436 -18.05 -12.36 -27.64
C TRP A 436 -19.41 -12.06 -28.27
N ASP A 437 -20.27 -11.28 -27.61
CA ASP A 437 -21.55 -10.85 -28.18
C ASP A 437 -21.34 -9.93 -29.39
N VAL A 438 -20.19 -9.23 -29.43
CA VAL A 438 -19.80 -8.32 -30.52
C VAL A 438 -18.91 -9.02 -31.54
N ALA A 439 -17.96 -9.85 -31.10
CA ALA A 439 -17.00 -10.52 -31.96
C ALA A 439 -17.60 -11.71 -32.73
N VAL A 440 -18.62 -12.38 -32.17
CA VAL A 440 -19.30 -13.53 -32.80
C VAL A 440 -20.83 -13.40 -32.63
N PRO A 441 -21.52 -12.67 -33.51
CA PRO A 441 -22.97 -12.53 -33.44
C PRO A 441 -23.68 -13.90 -33.59
N GLY A 442 -24.32 -14.41 -32.54
CA GLY A 442 -25.18 -15.60 -32.61
C GLY A 442 -25.01 -16.67 -31.52
N HIS A 443 -24.04 -16.54 -30.60
CA HIS A 443 -23.87 -17.47 -29.49
C HIS A 443 -24.21 -16.82 -28.14
N SER A 444 -25.45 -16.94 -27.68
CA SER A 444 -25.86 -16.47 -26.35
C SER A 444 -25.22 -17.34 -25.25
N ALA A 445 -24.31 -16.77 -24.46
CA ALA A 445 -23.87 -17.38 -23.20
C ALA A 445 -24.76 -16.92 -22.04
N SER A 446 -25.15 -17.84 -21.15
CA SER A 446 -25.94 -17.52 -19.97
C SER A 446 -25.14 -16.66 -18.97
N SER A 447 -25.68 -15.48 -18.66
CA SER A 447 -25.21 -14.61 -17.60
C SER A 447 -25.36 -15.32 -16.25
N PHE A 448 -24.25 -15.57 -15.55
CA PHE A 448 -24.28 -15.86 -14.12
C PHE A 448 -23.96 -14.55 -13.40
N SER A 449 -24.96 -13.97 -12.74
CA SER A 449 -24.78 -12.91 -11.75
C SER A 449 -24.48 -13.58 -10.41
N VAL A 450 -23.32 -13.31 -9.82
CA VAL A 450 -23.04 -13.65 -8.42
C VAL A 450 -23.34 -12.43 -7.56
N GLN A 451 -23.97 -12.70 -6.42
CA GLN A 451 -24.50 -11.84 -5.35
C GLN A 451 -25.82 -11.10 -5.60
N LYS A 452 -26.88 -11.77 -5.14
CA LYS A 452 -28.03 -11.18 -4.48
C LYS A 452 -27.70 -11.16 -2.98
N ILE A 453 -27.54 -9.97 -2.39
CA ILE A 453 -27.49 -9.82 -0.93
C ILE A 453 -28.95 -9.84 -0.46
N ASP A 454 -29.30 -10.86 0.32
CA ASP A 454 -30.57 -10.92 1.03
C ASP A 454 -30.51 -9.94 2.22
N THR A 455 -31.31 -8.87 2.15
CA THR A 455 -31.60 -8.03 3.31
C THR A 455 -33.05 -8.29 3.74
N SER A 456 -33.21 -9.03 4.83
CA SER A 456 -34.41 -9.06 5.67
C SER A 456 -33.93 -8.88 7.12
N ALA A 457 -34.44 -8.00 7.97
CA ALA A 457 -35.65 -7.21 7.95
C ALA A 457 -35.52 -6.05 8.94
N VAL A 458 -36.05 -4.87 8.60
CA VAL A 458 -36.88 -4.07 9.51
C VAL A 458 -38.02 -3.50 8.67
N VAL A 459 -39.20 -4.08 8.86
CA VAL A 459 -40.47 -3.63 8.29
C VAL A 459 -41.08 -2.61 9.24
N SER A 460 -41.32 -1.39 8.75
CA SER A 460 -42.49 -0.60 9.19
C SER A 460 -43.07 0.21 8.01
N SER A 461 -44.26 -0.28 7.60
CA SER A 461 -45.27 0.24 6.69
C SER A 461 -45.16 1.65 6.10
N SER A 462 -45.32 1.77 4.78
CA SER A 462 -46.60 2.22 4.20
C SER A 462 -46.68 2.18 2.66
N ARG A 463 -47.80 1.59 2.20
CA ARG A 463 -48.57 1.81 0.95
C ARG A 463 -47.89 1.71 -0.42
N GLU A 464 -48.34 0.68 -1.14
CA GLU A 464 -48.44 0.58 -2.59
C GLU A 464 -48.65 1.94 -3.27
N ASN A 465 -47.87 2.22 -4.32
CA ASN A 465 -48.40 2.97 -5.45
C ASN A 465 -47.73 2.62 -6.78
N ILE A 466 -48.62 2.53 -7.75
CA ILE A 466 -48.48 2.17 -9.16
C ILE A 466 -47.35 2.96 -9.84
N LYS A 467 -46.62 2.26 -10.73
CA LYS A 467 -45.61 2.80 -11.66
C LYS A 467 -45.98 4.21 -12.12
N SER A 468 -45.21 5.21 -11.69
CA SER A 468 -45.29 6.56 -12.21
C SER A 468 -44.84 6.54 -13.67
N ILE A 469 -45.81 6.57 -14.58
CA ILE A 469 -45.57 7.03 -15.94
C ILE A 469 -45.09 8.47 -15.81
N ASN A 470 -43.87 8.73 -16.30
CA ASN A 470 -43.22 10.05 -16.23
C ASN A 470 -44.16 11.15 -16.76
N PHE A 471 -44.81 11.87 -15.83
CA PHE A 471 -45.80 12.91 -16.12
C PHE A 471 -45.19 14.02 -16.98
N ASN A 472 -43.89 14.26 -16.85
CA ASN A 472 -43.14 15.22 -17.66
C ASN A 472 -43.04 14.80 -19.14
N ILE A 473 -42.93 13.51 -19.42
CA ILE A 473 -42.88 13.00 -20.81
C ILE A 473 -44.28 13.07 -21.43
N LEU A 474 -45.32 12.70 -20.68
CA LEU A 474 -46.70 12.78 -21.15
C LEU A 474 -47.14 14.24 -21.38
N ALA A 475 -46.74 15.16 -20.50
CA ALA A 475 -46.99 16.59 -20.65
C ALA A 475 -46.25 17.17 -21.88
N ALA A 476 -44.99 16.80 -22.11
CA ALA A 476 -44.24 17.24 -23.28
C ALA A 476 -44.88 16.75 -24.60
N VAL A 477 -45.32 15.49 -24.65
CA VAL A 477 -46.03 14.93 -25.81
C VAL A 477 -47.37 15.64 -26.03
N PHE A 478 -48.11 15.96 -24.96
CA PHE A 478 -49.37 16.68 -25.07
C PHE A 478 -49.18 18.12 -25.58
N ILE A 479 -48.17 18.84 -25.09
CA ILE A 479 -47.84 20.20 -25.54
C ILE A 479 -47.44 20.19 -27.03
N LEU A 480 -46.69 19.18 -27.48
CA LEU A 480 -46.31 19.03 -28.88
C LEU A 480 -47.55 18.83 -29.77
N LEU A 481 -48.46 17.94 -29.37
CA LEU A 481 -49.70 17.67 -30.11
C LEU A 481 -50.62 18.90 -30.16
N LEU A 482 -50.71 19.66 -29.06
CA LEU A 482 -51.47 20.90 -29.01
C LEU A 482 -50.89 21.96 -29.95
N SER A 483 -49.55 22.06 -30.01
CA SER A 483 -48.85 23.00 -30.90
C SER A 483 -49.08 22.67 -32.38
N ILE A 484 -49.06 21.37 -32.73
CA ILE A 484 -49.38 20.89 -34.08
C ILE A 484 -50.84 21.19 -34.43
N PHE A 485 -51.77 20.95 -33.50
CA PHE A 485 -53.19 21.18 -33.72
C PHE A 485 -53.53 22.68 -33.89
N VAL A 486 -52.93 23.54 -33.06
CA VAL A 486 -53.08 25.00 -33.19
C VAL A 486 -52.45 25.49 -34.50
N GLY A 487 -51.29 24.97 -34.89
CA GLY A 487 -50.67 25.25 -36.19
C GLY A 487 -51.59 24.87 -37.36
N PHE A 488 -52.24 23.70 -37.28
CA PHE A 488 -53.17 23.23 -38.30
C PHE A 488 -54.45 24.08 -38.37
N LEU A 489 -54.96 24.55 -37.23
CA LEU A 489 -56.13 25.44 -37.18
C LEU A 489 -55.83 26.84 -37.72
N LEU A 490 -54.62 27.36 -37.50
CA LEU A 490 -54.19 28.64 -38.05
C LEU A 490 -53.95 28.56 -39.56
N LEU A 491 -53.41 27.44 -40.06
CA LEU A 491 -53.24 27.19 -41.50
C LEU A 491 -54.57 27.00 -42.25
N LYS A 492 -55.63 26.56 -41.57
CA LYS A 492 -56.97 26.41 -42.16
C LYS A 492 -57.79 27.70 -42.16
N ARG A 493 -57.27 28.77 -41.55
CA ARG A 493 -57.93 30.09 -41.44
C ARG A 493 -57.21 31.22 -42.20
N SER A 494 -56.11 30.90 -42.88
CA SER A 494 -55.56 31.68 -44.00
C SER A 494 -55.97 31.02 -45.31
#